data_AF-W6MNY0-F1
#
_entry.id   AF-W6MNY0-F1
#
_cell.length_a   1.000
_cell.length_b   1.000
_cell.length_c   1.000
_cell.angle_alpha   90.00
_cell.angle_beta   90.00
_cell.angle_gamma   90.00
#
_symmetry.space_group_name_H-M   'P 1'
#
loop_
_entity.id
_entity.type
_entity.pdbx_description
1 polymer ?
#
loop_
_entity_poly.entity_id
_entity_poly.type
_entity_poly.pdbx_seq_one_letter_code
_entity_poly.pdbx_strand_id
1 'polypeptide(L)'
;VVRVSDRMVVLRGQTLGPALILLALSIAAANEPECKDGSEWMEDCNTCYCIDGRKSCTKIACEGERSKREAVPIPVDSDERECEAGAKWRRGCNRCMCTANGLAACTRKLCPPGFSQQAAAAGVPECEGHGSFKIDCNWCYCVDGRAICTTKACDYDSP
;
A
#
# COMPACT_ATOMS: atom_id res chain seq x y z
N VAL A 1 -33.20 25.94 28.02
CA VAL A 1 -32.41 27.20 27.97
C VAL A 1 -31.56 27.24 29.23
N VAL A 2 -30.28 26.89 29.12
CA VAL A 2 -29.32 27.02 30.23
C VAL A 2 -28.99 28.51 30.32
N ARG A 3 -29.27 29.16 31.46
CA ARG A 3 -28.76 30.50 31.74
C ARG A 3 -27.63 30.37 32.73
N VAL A 4 -26.44 30.79 32.32
CA VAL A 4 -25.28 30.90 33.18
C VAL A 4 -25.37 32.24 33.90
N SER A 5 -25.66 32.23 35.20
CA SER A 5 -25.45 33.40 36.06
C SER A 5 -24.38 33.02 37.08
N ASP A 6 -23.21 33.63 36.91
CA ASP A 6 -22.08 33.76 37.82
C ASP A 6 -21.92 32.67 38.91
N ARG A 7 -21.68 31.42 38.47
CA ARG A 7 -21.27 30.24 39.29
C ARG A 7 -22.35 29.25 39.76
N MET A 8 -23.53 29.19 39.12
CA MET A 8 -24.44 28.06 39.34
C MET A 8 -25.01 27.48 38.03
N VAL A 9 -25.01 26.15 37.95
CA VAL A 9 -25.72 25.38 36.92
C VAL A 9 -27.08 24.97 37.51
N VAL A 10 -28.15 25.56 37.00
CA VAL A 10 -29.53 25.27 37.44
C VAL A 10 -30.17 24.31 36.44
N LEU A 11 -30.38 23.06 36.84
CA LEU A 11 -31.17 22.09 36.09
C LEU A 11 -32.54 21.98 36.76
N ARG A 12 -33.61 22.36 36.04
CA ARG A 12 -35.02 22.25 36.48
C ARG A 12 -35.25 22.57 37.97
N GLY A 13 -34.82 23.75 38.42
CA GLY A 13 -35.22 24.31 39.72
C GLY A 13 -34.51 23.79 40.98
N GLN A 14 -33.38 23.09 40.86
CA GLN A 14 -32.57 22.70 42.03
C GLN A 14 -31.14 23.26 41.94
N THR A 15 -30.62 23.78 43.06
CA THR A 15 -29.25 24.25 43.22
C THR A 15 -28.33 23.08 43.55
N LEU A 16 -27.34 22.84 42.69
CA LEU A 16 -26.36 21.76 42.89
C LEU A 16 -25.27 22.23 43.87
N GLY A 17 -24.95 21.39 44.86
CA GLY A 17 -23.84 21.66 45.80
C GLY A 17 -22.46 21.57 45.11
N PRO A 18 -21.39 22.11 45.72
CA PRO A 18 -20.08 22.25 45.08
C PRO A 18 -19.47 20.92 44.60
N ALA A 19 -19.74 19.80 45.29
CA ALA A 19 -19.31 18.47 44.86
C ALA A 19 -20.06 17.96 43.62
N LEU A 20 -21.37 18.23 43.49
CA LEU A 20 -22.14 17.88 42.29
C LEU A 20 -21.81 18.80 41.10
N ILE A 21 -21.42 20.05 41.35
CA ILE A 21 -20.93 20.97 40.31
C ILE A 21 -19.61 20.44 39.74
N LEU A 22 -18.66 20.03 40.59
CA LEU A 22 -17.40 19.44 40.13
C LEU A 22 -17.63 18.13 39.36
N LEU A 23 -18.54 17.27 39.84
CA LEU A 23 -18.90 16.04 39.13
C LEU A 23 -19.56 16.35 37.77
N ALA A 24 -20.48 17.32 37.71
CA ALA A 24 -21.13 17.75 36.48
C ALA A 24 -20.16 18.41 35.47
N LEU A 25 -19.19 19.20 35.94
CA LEU A 25 -18.11 19.76 35.12
C LEU A 25 -17.16 18.67 34.61
N SER A 26 -16.87 17.66 35.43
CA SER A 26 -16.05 16.50 35.04
C SER A 26 -16.73 15.67 33.94
N ILE A 27 -18.06 15.57 33.98
CA ILE A 27 -18.87 14.85 33.00
C ILE A 27 -19.05 15.69 31.71
N ALA A 28 -19.12 17.02 31.83
CA ALA A 28 -19.27 17.93 30.69
C ALA A 28 -17.99 18.14 29.86
N ALA A 29 -16.83 17.69 30.35
CA ALA A 29 -15.54 17.82 29.66
C ALA A 29 -15.31 16.75 28.57
N ALA A 30 -16.23 15.80 28.39
CA ALA A 30 -16.16 14.82 27.33
C ALA A 30 -17.01 15.28 26.15
N ASN A 31 -16.36 15.60 25.02
CA ASN A 31 -16.93 15.82 23.69
C ASN A 31 -17.31 17.28 23.35
N GLU A 32 -16.38 18.22 23.55
CA GLU A 32 -16.47 19.46 22.76
C GLU A 32 -16.09 19.12 21.30
N PRO A 33 -16.93 19.46 20.31
CA PRO A 33 -16.66 19.12 18.91
C PRO A 33 -15.44 19.88 18.39
N GLU A 34 -14.57 19.21 17.65
CA GLU A 34 -13.34 19.82 17.09
C GLU A 34 -13.66 20.85 16.01
N CYS A 35 -14.80 20.69 15.35
CA CYS A 35 -15.24 21.51 14.24
C CYS A 35 -16.78 21.62 14.22
N LYS A 36 -17.30 22.53 13.40
CA LYS A 36 -18.74 22.71 13.22
C LYS A 36 -19.25 21.75 12.16
N ASP A 37 -20.21 20.89 12.50
CA ASP A 37 -20.77 19.92 11.54
C ASP A 37 -21.21 20.54 10.22
N GLY A 38 -20.82 19.85 9.14
CA GLY A 38 -21.07 20.28 7.77
C GLY A 38 -20.16 21.42 7.29
N SER A 39 -19.23 21.92 8.10
CA SER A 39 -18.23 22.89 7.62
C SER A 39 -17.23 22.22 6.69
N GLU A 40 -16.81 22.95 5.67
CA GLU A 40 -15.74 22.59 4.75
C GLU A 40 -14.63 23.66 4.81
N TRP A 41 -13.38 23.22 4.82
CA TRP A 41 -12.21 24.10 4.80
C TRP A 41 -11.03 23.41 4.12
N MET A 42 -9.98 24.19 3.86
CA MET A 42 -8.72 23.69 3.31
C MET A 42 -7.64 23.77 4.39
N GLU A 43 -6.95 22.66 4.62
CA GLU A 43 -5.77 22.58 5.50
C GLU A 43 -4.60 22.09 4.64
N ASP A 44 -3.61 22.95 4.49
CA ASP A 44 -2.58 22.85 3.45
C ASP A 44 -3.20 22.72 2.04
N CYS A 45 -2.97 21.62 1.34
CA CYS A 45 -3.59 21.30 0.04
C CYS A 45 -4.76 20.33 0.16
N ASN A 46 -5.13 19.93 1.38
CA ASN A 46 -6.17 18.94 1.61
C ASN A 46 -7.50 19.61 1.90
N THR A 47 -8.54 19.08 1.26
CA THR A 47 -9.93 19.48 1.55
C THR A 47 -10.40 18.70 2.77
N CYS A 48 -10.93 19.41 3.75
CA CYS A 48 -11.40 18.88 5.02
C CYS A 48 -12.89 19.16 5.20
N TYR A 49 -13.56 18.21 5.86
CA TYR A 49 -14.98 18.28 6.21
C TYR A 49 -15.15 17.94 7.70
N CYS A 50 -16.17 18.54 8.32
CA CYS A 50 -16.60 18.18 9.66
C CYS A 50 -17.78 17.21 9.62
N ILE A 51 -17.61 16.04 10.24
CA ILE A 51 -18.64 15.00 10.33
C ILE A 51 -18.72 14.56 11.80
N ASP A 52 -19.89 14.76 12.43
CA ASP A 52 -20.17 14.42 13.84
C ASP A 52 -19.12 14.99 14.82
N GLY A 53 -18.73 16.25 14.61
CA GLY A 53 -17.76 16.99 15.41
C GLY A 53 -16.31 16.58 15.18
N ARG A 54 -16.05 15.72 14.18
CA ARG A 54 -14.69 15.22 13.86
C ARG A 54 -14.21 15.72 12.52
N LYS A 55 -12.93 16.10 12.48
CA LYS A 55 -12.22 16.48 11.26
C LYS A 55 -11.93 15.25 10.38
N SER A 56 -12.27 15.34 9.09
CA SER A 56 -11.89 14.35 8.08
C SER A 56 -11.35 15.06 6.83
N CYS A 57 -10.10 14.79 6.46
CA CYS A 57 -9.41 15.46 5.35
C CYS A 57 -8.97 14.47 4.27
N THR A 58 -8.83 14.95 3.03
CA THR A 58 -8.12 14.22 1.98
C THR A 58 -6.65 14.00 2.38
N LYS A 59 -5.96 13.06 1.72
CA LYS A 59 -4.54 12.74 1.97
C LYS A 59 -3.69 12.92 0.72
N ILE A 60 -3.84 14.08 0.10
CA ILE A 60 -3.03 14.54 -1.01
C ILE A 60 -1.67 14.95 -0.43
N ALA A 61 -0.60 14.45 -1.03
CA ALA A 61 0.76 14.88 -0.70
C ALA A 61 0.98 16.29 -1.24
N CYS A 62 1.05 17.27 -0.34
CA CYS A 62 1.20 18.67 -0.71
C CYS A 62 2.60 18.95 -1.27
N GLU A 63 2.67 19.87 -2.22
CA GLU A 63 3.93 20.28 -2.84
C GLU A 63 4.83 20.94 -1.77
N GLY A 64 6.06 20.44 -1.61
CA GLY A 64 6.97 20.83 -0.52
C GLY A 64 7.22 19.76 0.54
N GLU A 65 6.28 18.84 0.78
CA GLU A 65 6.44 17.69 1.70
C GLU A 65 7.44 16.65 1.19
N ARG A 66 7.82 16.72 -0.09
CA ARG A 66 8.87 15.88 -0.69
C ARG A 66 10.29 16.25 -0.23
N SER A 67 10.46 17.36 0.49
CA SER A 67 11.79 17.90 0.81
C SER A 67 12.40 17.45 2.14
N LYS A 68 11.74 16.54 2.89
CA LYS A 68 12.28 15.97 4.14
C LYS A 68 12.50 14.47 4.12
N ARG A 69 12.79 13.89 2.95
CA ARG A 69 13.79 12.82 2.97
C ARG A 69 15.13 13.51 2.99
N GLU A 70 15.63 13.78 4.20
CA GLU A 70 17.07 13.93 4.38
C GLU A 70 17.67 12.73 3.67
N ALA A 71 18.41 12.99 2.59
CA ALA A 71 19.23 11.99 1.96
C ALA A 71 20.25 11.60 3.04
N VAL A 72 19.93 10.59 3.84
CA VAL A 72 20.93 9.88 4.62
C VAL A 72 21.95 9.46 3.56
N PRO A 73 23.20 9.98 3.59
CA PRO A 73 24.22 9.50 2.71
C PRO A 73 24.46 8.06 3.15
N ILE A 74 23.83 7.12 2.46
CA ILE A 74 24.21 5.72 2.57
C ILE A 74 25.66 5.72 2.05
N PRO A 75 26.63 5.23 2.83
CA PRO A 75 27.95 4.97 2.32
C PRO A 75 27.77 3.96 1.19
N VAL A 76 27.74 4.45 -0.06
CA VAL A 76 27.73 3.60 -1.23
C VAL A 76 29.16 3.09 -1.37
N ASP A 77 29.40 1.94 -0.75
CA ASP A 77 30.52 1.11 -1.14
C ASP A 77 30.41 0.90 -2.65
N SER A 78 31.44 1.31 -3.38
CA SER A 78 31.38 1.64 -4.81
C SER A 78 31.27 0.43 -5.75
N ASP A 79 30.87 -0.74 -5.23
CA ASP A 79 30.90 -2.01 -5.96
C ASP A 79 29.67 -2.93 -5.79
N GLU A 80 28.54 -2.45 -5.26
CA GLU A 80 27.26 -3.21 -5.35
C GLU A 80 26.48 -2.87 -6.62
N ARG A 81 27.09 -3.15 -7.77
CA ARG A 81 26.31 -3.27 -9.02
C ARG A 81 25.61 -4.63 -9.00
N GLU A 82 24.29 -4.64 -8.82
CA GLU A 82 23.50 -5.86 -8.91
C GLU A 82 23.42 -6.42 -10.33
N CYS A 83 23.69 -5.57 -11.33
CA CYS A 83 23.59 -5.90 -12.75
C CYS A 83 24.42 -4.97 -13.64
N GLU A 84 24.66 -5.39 -14.88
CA GLU A 84 25.30 -4.57 -15.90
C GLU A 84 24.32 -3.55 -16.51
N ALA A 85 24.72 -2.28 -16.59
CA ALA A 85 23.88 -1.20 -17.11
C ALA A 85 23.30 -1.53 -18.49
N GLY A 86 21.98 -1.38 -18.64
CA GLY A 86 21.27 -1.71 -19.88
C GLY A 86 20.90 -3.17 -20.06
N ALA A 87 21.40 -4.09 -19.22
CA ALA A 87 20.98 -5.49 -19.23
C ALA A 87 19.47 -5.61 -18.99
N LYS A 88 18.83 -6.56 -19.66
CA LYS A 88 17.39 -6.83 -19.56
C LYS A 88 17.18 -8.30 -19.24
N TRP A 89 16.32 -8.59 -18.28
CA TRP A 89 16.02 -9.96 -17.86
C TRP A 89 14.59 -10.05 -17.32
N ARG A 90 14.20 -11.25 -16.88
CA ARG A 90 12.92 -11.50 -16.23
C ARG A 90 13.09 -12.03 -14.81
N ARG A 91 12.24 -11.57 -13.89
CA ARG A 91 12.05 -12.17 -12.55
C ARG A 91 10.62 -12.66 -12.46
N GLY A 92 10.43 -13.97 -12.66
CA GLY A 92 9.12 -14.54 -12.93
C GLY A 92 8.50 -13.92 -14.19
N CYS A 93 7.24 -13.47 -14.08
CA CYS A 93 6.53 -12.79 -15.15
C CYS A 93 6.94 -11.32 -15.35
N ASN A 94 7.73 -10.75 -14.45
CA ASN A 94 8.10 -9.34 -14.47
C ASN A 94 9.32 -9.10 -15.36
N ARG A 95 9.21 -8.11 -16.25
CA ARG A 95 10.33 -7.60 -17.03
C ARG A 95 11.17 -6.66 -16.17
N CYS A 96 12.48 -6.82 -16.23
CA CYS A 96 13.47 -6.02 -15.52
C CYS A 96 14.47 -5.40 -16.49
N MET A 97 15.07 -4.28 -16.08
CA MET A 97 16.21 -3.67 -16.74
C MET A 97 17.19 -3.13 -15.70
N CYS A 98 18.48 -3.13 -16.03
CA CYS A 98 19.49 -2.52 -15.20
C CYS A 98 19.59 -1.04 -15.54
N THR A 99 19.49 -0.21 -14.53
CA THR A 99 19.72 1.23 -14.65
C THR A 99 21.21 1.53 -14.86
N ALA A 100 21.53 2.76 -15.28
CA ALA A 100 22.92 3.21 -15.41
C ALA A 100 23.71 3.11 -14.09
N ASN A 101 23.01 3.15 -12.96
CA ASN A 101 23.60 3.07 -11.62
C ASN A 101 23.76 1.62 -11.11
N GLY A 102 23.55 0.61 -11.96
CA GLY A 102 23.71 -0.80 -11.57
C GLY A 102 22.55 -1.38 -10.73
N LEU A 103 21.41 -0.68 -10.66
CA LEU A 103 20.22 -1.12 -9.91
C LEU A 103 19.18 -1.74 -10.84
N ALA A 104 18.53 -2.80 -10.36
CA ALA A 104 17.44 -3.48 -11.04
C ALA A 104 16.10 -2.72 -10.96
N ALA A 105 15.54 -2.34 -12.10
CA ALA A 105 14.20 -1.79 -12.23
C ALA A 105 13.25 -2.81 -12.88
N CYS A 106 12.27 -3.32 -12.12
CA CYS A 106 11.33 -4.33 -12.58
C CYS A 106 9.87 -3.84 -12.56
N THR A 107 9.07 -4.34 -13.50
CA THR A 107 7.60 -4.30 -13.39
C THR A 107 7.11 -5.06 -12.15
N ARG A 108 5.91 -4.74 -11.63
CA ARG A 108 5.35 -5.31 -10.39
C ARG A 108 4.02 -6.03 -10.61
N LYS A 109 3.96 -6.89 -11.61
CA LYS A 109 2.83 -7.80 -11.86
C LYS A 109 2.83 -8.91 -10.83
N LEU A 110 1.63 -9.27 -10.35
CA LEU A 110 1.43 -10.51 -9.62
C LEU A 110 1.59 -11.67 -10.61
N CYS A 111 2.55 -12.56 -10.35
CA CYS A 111 2.83 -13.63 -11.29
C CYS A 111 1.92 -14.84 -11.05
N PRO A 112 1.44 -15.51 -12.12
CA PRO A 112 0.70 -16.76 -11.99
C PRO A 112 1.50 -17.83 -11.24
N PRO A 113 0.82 -18.81 -10.62
CA PRO A 113 1.49 -19.98 -10.05
C PRO A 113 2.39 -20.65 -11.11
N GLY A 114 3.62 -20.99 -10.73
CA GLY A 114 4.66 -21.53 -11.62
C GLY A 114 5.76 -20.53 -12.03
N PHE A 115 5.63 -19.24 -11.73
CA PHE A 115 6.63 -18.21 -12.02
C PHE A 115 7.53 -17.80 -10.83
N SER A 116 7.43 -18.47 -9.67
CA SER A 116 8.29 -18.13 -8.52
C SER A 116 9.73 -18.61 -8.73
N GLN A 117 10.68 -17.90 -8.14
CA GLN A 117 12.11 -17.90 -8.47
C GLN A 117 12.88 -19.19 -8.12
N GLN A 118 12.25 -20.37 -8.13
CA GLN A 118 12.90 -21.67 -7.86
C GLN A 118 12.52 -22.82 -8.81
N ALA A 119 11.93 -22.55 -9.98
CA ALA A 119 11.72 -23.58 -11.01
C ALA A 119 13.02 -23.99 -11.77
N ALA A 120 14.17 -24.00 -11.09
CA ALA A 120 15.33 -24.78 -11.52
C ALA A 120 15.26 -26.23 -11.02
N ALA A 121 14.27 -26.58 -10.18
CA ALA A 121 14.16 -27.91 -9.58
C ALA A 121 12.76 -28.50 -9.76
N ALA A 122 12.45 -28.95 -10.98
CA ALA A 122 11.58 -30.11 -11.27
C ALA A 122 11.21 -30.12 -12.77
N GLY A 123 12.11 -30.62 -13.62
CA GLY A 123 11.73 -31.18 -14.92
C GLY A 123 11.13 -30.23 -15.96
N VAL A 124 11.39 -28.92 -15.91
CA VAL A 124 11.00 -28.03 -17.02
C VAL A 124 11.97 -28.26 -18.19
N PRO A 125 11.50 -28.74 -19.35
CA PRO A 125 12.38 -28.97 -20.49
C PRO A 125 12.86 -27.66 -21.09
N GLU A 126 14.13 -27.66 -21.47
CA GLU A 126 14.76 -26.61 -22.26
C GLU A 126 14.14 -26.56 -23.66
N CYS A 127 13.96 -25.37 -24.21
CA CYS A 127 13.36 -25.17 -25.52
C CYS A 127 14.07 -24.07 -26.31
N GLU A 128 14.01 -24.15 -27.64
CA GLU A 128 14.59 -23.15 -28.53
C GLU A 128 13.53 -22.61 -29.51
N GLY A 129 13.64 -21.32 -29.84
CA GLY A 129 12.80 -20.65 -30.83
C GLY A 129 11.58 -19.89 -30.27
N HIS A 130 10.73 -19.42 -31.19
CA HIS A 130 9.52 -18.67 -30.89
C HIS A 130 8.30 -19.45 -31.37
N GLY A 131 7.42 -19.88 -30.46
CA GLY A 131 6.22 -20.61 -30.83
C GLY A 131 5.55 -21.35 -29.67
N SER A 132 4.37 -21.89 -29.95
CA SER A 132 3.67 -22.82 -29.06
C SER A 132 3.95 -24.26 -29.48
N PHE A 133 4.25 -25.12 -28.51
CA PHE A 133 4.45 -26.56 -28.70
C PHE A 133 3.69 -27.34 -27.63
N LYS A 134 3.67 -28.66 -27.75
CA LYS A 134 2.92 -29.51 -26.83
C LYS A 134 3.86 -30.47 -26.12
N ILE A 135 3.76 -30.55 -24.80
CA ILE A 135 4.39 -31.59 -23.99
C ILE A 135 3.23 -32.35 -23.36
N ASP A 136 3.13 -33.63 -23.71
CA ASP A 136 1.97 -34.46 -23.40
C ASP A 136 0.65 -33.82 -23.88
N CYS A 137 -0.30 -33.61 -22.96
CA CYS A 137 -1.56 -32.91 -23.23
C CYS A 137 -1.46 -31.39 -23.02
N ASN A 138 -0.35 -30.89 -22.48
CA ASN A 138 -0.17 -29.51 -22.08
C ASN A 138 0.39 -28.65 -23.21
N TRP A 139 -0.22 -27.48 -23.41
CA TRP A 139 0.29 -26.47 -24.35
C TRP A 139 1.36 -25.65 -23.67
N CYS A 140 2.49 -25.51 -24.35
CA CYS A 140 3.70 -24.86 -23.85
C CYS A 140 4.15 -23.75 -24.79
N TYR A 141 4.81 -22.75 -24.22
CA TYR A 141 5.44 -21.66 -24.96
C TYR A 141 6.87 -21.49 -24.48
N CYS A 142 7.79 -21.22 -25.41
CA CYS A 142 9.18 -21.00 -25.06
C CYS A 142 9.39 -19.55 -24.61
N VAL A 143 9.90 -19.37 -23.41
CA VAL A 143 10.26 -18.05 -22.87
C VAL A 143 11.66 -18.14 -22.28
N ASP A 144 12.61 -17.44 -22.91
CA ASP A 144 14.01 -17.35 -22.46
C ASP A 144 14.64 -18.73 -22.18
N GLY A 145 14.46 -19.68 -23.11
CA GLY A 145 15.02 -21.05 -23.03
C GLY A 145 14.22 -22.03 -22.18
N ARG A 146 13.10 -21.61 -21.58
CA ARG A 146 12.29 -22.47 -20.69
C ARG A 146 10.87 -22.67 -21.21
N ALA A 147 10.41 -23.91 -21.17
CA ALA A 147 9.04 -24.26 -21.50
C ALA A 147 8.08 -23.82 -20.38
N ILE A 148 7.14 -22.94 -20.70
CA ILE A 148 6.04 -22.59 -19.80
C ILE A 148 4.78 -23.27 -20.31
N CYS A 149 4.30 -24.27 -19.57
CA CYS A 149 3.21 -25.14 -19.97
C CYS A 149 1.92 -24.90 -19.16
N THR A 150 0.77 -25.25 -19.74
CA THR A 150 -0.45 -25.48 -18.95
C THR A 150 -0.23 -26.64 -17.98
N THR A 151 -1.03 -26.69 -16.90
CA THR A 151 -0.92 -27.73 -15.85
C THR A 151 -2.18 -28.59 -15.83
N LYS A 152 -2.51 -29.21 -16.95
CA LYS A 152 -3.56 -30.24 -17.03
C LYS A 152 -2.96 -31.55 -16.54
N ALA A 153 -3.71 -32.28 -15.70
CA ALA A 153 -3.45 -33.69 -15.46
C ALA A 153 -3.69 -34.41 -16.80
N CYS A 154 -2.63 -34.95 -17.38
CA CYS A 154 -2.74 -35.72 -18.61
C CYS A 154 -3.03 -37.16 -18.22
N ASP A 155 -4.28 -37.59 -18.43
CA ASP A 155 -4.64 -38.99 -18.27
C ASP A 155 -4.05 -39.77 -19.45
N TYR A 156 -2.99 -40.53 -19.17
CA TYR A 156 -2.50 -41.58 -20.05
C TYR A 156 -3.06 -42.92 -19.58
N ASP A 157 -4.37 -43.03 -19.44
CA ASP A 157 -4.97 -44.35 -19.44
C ASP A 157 -4.91 -44.90 -20.88
N SER A 158 -3.96 -45.84 -21.01
CA SER A 158 -3.45 -46.58 -22.17
C SER A 158 -4.50 -47.52 -22.78
N PRO A 159 -4.19 -48.39 -23.76
CA PRO A 159 -3.30 -48.35 -24.93
C PRO A 159 -4.05 -48.18 -26.27
#